data_AF-A0A918JFY0-F1
#
_entry.id   AF-A0A918JFY0-F1
#
_cell.length_a   1.000
_cell.length_b   1.000
_cell.length_c   1.000
_cell.angle_alpha   90.00
_cell.angle_beta   90.00
_cell.angle_gamma   90.00
#
_symmetry.space_group_name_H-M   'P 1'
#
loop_
_entity.id
_entity.type
_entity.pdbx_description
1 polymer ?
#
loop_
_entity_poly.entity_id
_entity_poly.type
_entity_poly.pdbx_seq_one_letter_code
_entity_poly.pdbx_strand_id
1 'polypeptide(L)'
;MKAVTWQGKRDVRVEDVPDPRIEEPTDAVIRITSSGLCGSDLHLYEVLTPFMTPGDILGHEPMGIVEEVGSEVTNLRPGDRVVVPFQIACGHCYMCDTGLPTQCETTQVTGEGMGAPLFGYTRLYGAVPGAQAEYLRVPQAQFGPIKVPEGPSDDRFVYLSDVLPTAWQAVEYAAVPPGGTLAVLGLGPIGDMACRIALARGAERVFGIDLVPERLARAKRRGVETYDLRAFENEKALIHAIQDETSGRGPDAVIDAVGTEAHGSHAAKLAQQATALMPRKLSAPFAERFSIDRLSALHMGIDLVRRGGTISLSGVYGGMADPMPMLTLFDKQIQLRMGQANVRRWTDQILPYLTDEDPLGVDDFATHRVPLAEAPHAYEMFQRKQDGAVKVLMQP
;
A
#
# COMPACT_ATOMS: atom_id res chain seq x y z
N MET A 1 24.02 -0.05 12.30
CA MET A 1 23.39 -0.86 11.24
C MET A 1 23.31 -0.07 9.95
N LYS A 2 23.18 -0.72 8.81
CA LYS A 2 22.88 -0.09 7.52
C LYS A 2 21.37 0.08 7.36
N ALA A 3 20.98 1.22 6.79
CA ALA A 3 19.58 1.54 6.50
C ALA A 3 19.45 2.42 5.25
N VAL A 4 18.33 2.29 4.55
CA VAL A 4 17.95 3.18 3.45
C VAL A 4 17.41 4.47 4.04
N THR A 5 18.13 5.56 3.84
CA THR A 5 17.77 6.90 4.30
C THR A 5 17.37 7.78 3.14
N TRP A 6 16.34 8.60 3.34
CA TRP A 6 15.93 9.64 2.41
C TRP A 6 16.87 10.84 2.53
N GLN A 7 17.39 11.35 1.41
CA GLN A 7 18.34 12.49 1.39
C GLN A 7 17.79 13.68 0.62
N GLY A 8 16.79 13.46 -0.22
CA GLY A 8 16.23 14.47 -1.09
C GLY A 8 15.23 13.86 -2.06
N LYS A 9 14.59 14.72 -2.83
CA LYS A 9 13.74 14.28 -3.93
C LYS A 9 14.58 13.42 -4.89
N ARG A 10 14.16 12.17 -5.09
CA ARG A 10 14.88 11.15 -5.86
C ARG A 10 16.31 10.87 -5.41
N ASP A 11 16.62 11.06 -4.13
CA ASP A 11 17.92 10.74 -3.55
C ASP A 11 17.69 9.93 -2.27
N VAL A 12 17.90 8.62 -2.37
CA VAL A 12 17.96 7.70 -1.24
C VAL A 12 19.33 7.06 -1.21
N ARG A 13 19.85 6.79 -0.02
CA ARG A 13 21.20 6.23 0.17
C ARG A 13 21.15 5.15 1.23
N VAL A 14 22.13 4.26 1.18
CA VAL A 14 22.36 3.30 2.27
C VAL A 14 23.42 3.89 3.18
N GLU A 15 23.03 4.25 4.40
CA GLU A 15 23.90 4.91 5.37
C GLU A 15 24.05 4.05 6.63
N ASP A 16 25.16 4.22 7.35
CA ASP A 16 25.35 3.65 8.67
C ASP A 16 24.63 4.54 9.71
N VAL A 17 23.66 3.95 10.39
CA VAL A 17 22.85 4.57 11.45
C VAL A 17 23.03 3.81 12.78
N PRO A 18 22.72 4.42 13.94
CA PRO A 18 22.76 3.72 15.22
C PRO A 18 21.86 2.47 15.21
N ASP A 19 22.30 1.42 15.90
CA ASP A 19 21.47 0.22 16.08
C ASP A 19 20.21 0.56 16.92
N PRO A 20 19.04 0.01 16.56
CA PRO A 20 17.84 0.16 17.37
C PRO A 20 18.03 -0.56 18.70
N ARG A 21 17.37 -0.02 19.72
CA ARG A 21 17.32 -0.61 21.06
C ARG A 21 15.89 -0.56 21.56
N ILE A 22 15.60 -1.37 22.58
CA ILE A 22 14.36 -1.23 23.36
C ILE A 22 14.36 0.17 24.01
N GLU A 23 13.32 0.97 23.74
CA GLU A 23 13.11 2.25 24.41
C GLU A 23 11.94 2.17 25.39
N GLU A 24 10.91 1.40 25.05
CA GLU A 24 9.74 1.16 25.89
C GLU A 24 9.57 -0.32 26.24
N PRO A 25 8.95 -0.67 27.39
CA PRO A 25 8.68 -2.05 27.78
C PRO A 25 7.87 -2.88 26.76
N THR A 26 7.15 -2.20 25.86
CA THR A 26 6.32 -2.80 24.80
C THR A 26 7.06 -2.95 23.47
N ASP A 27 8.32 -2.53 23.38
CA ASP A 27 9.09 -2.63 22.14
C ASP A 27 9.62 -4.05 21.91
N ALA A 28 9.94 -4.36 20.67
CA ALA A 28 10.87 -5.43 20.30
C ALA A 28 11.93 -4.90 19.34
N VAL A 29 13.06 -5.60 19.24
CA VAL A 29 14.02 -5.43 18.14
C VAL A 29 14.01 -6.69 17.30
N ILE A 30 13.87 -6.54 15.99
CA ILE A 30 14.01 -7.63 15.03
C ILE A 30 15.21 -7.40 14.11
N ARG A 31 15.89 -8.48 13.76
CA ARG A 31 16.79 -8.52 12.61
C ARG A 31 15.98 -8.81 11.36
N ILE A 32 16.03 -7.89 10.41
CA ILE A 32 15.22 -7.97 9.19
C ILE A 32 15.84 -9.00 8.26
N THR A 33 15.01 -9.90 7.73
CA THR A 33 15.41 -10.91 6.76
C THR A 33 14.88 -10.60 5.36
N SER A 34 13.76 -9.90 5.29
CA SER A 34 13.21 -9.36 4.03
C SER A 34 12.45 -8.06 4.29
N SER A 35 12.55 -7.10 3.37
CA SER A 35 11.78 -5.86 3.42
C SER A 35 11.28 -5.45 2.05
N GLY A 36 10.00 -5.14 1.93
CA GLY A 36 9.41 -4.69 0.67
C GLY A 36 9.76 -3.25 0.29
N LEU A 37 9.81 -3.02 -1.01
CA LEU A 37 9.65 -1.70 -1.60
C LEU A 37 8.17 -1.53 -2.01
N CYS A 38 7.49 -0.53 -1.47
CA CYS A 38 6.09 -0.24 -1.73
C CYS A 38 5.92 0.92 -2.72
N GLY A 39 4.77 0.98 -3.38
CA GLY A 39 4.41 2.16 -4.19
C GLY A 39 4.29 3.43 -3.35
N SER A 40 3.86 3.31 -2.09
CA SER A 40 3.81 4.43 -1.14
C SER A 40 5.20 4.99 -0.82
N ASP A 41 6.26 4.18 -0.85
CA ASP A 41 7.64 4.67 -0.72
C ASP A 41 8.03 5.59 -1.90
N LEU A 42 7.48 5.37 -3.09
CA LEU A 42 7.69 6.27 -4.24
C LEU A 42 7.00 7.62 -4.05
N HIS A 43 5.92 7.68 -3.25
CA HIS A 43 5.32 8.95 -2.87
C HIS A 43 6.29 9.74 -1.98
N LEU A 44 7.01 9.10 -1.06
CA LEU A 44 8.07 9.73 -0.24
C LEU A 44 9.25 10.18 -1.12
N TYR A 45 9.59 9.37 -2.11
CA TYR A 45 10.66 9.61 -3.08
C TYR A 45 10.39 10.83 -4.00
N GLU A 46 9.12 11.13 -4.29
CA GLU A 46 8.72 12.11 -5.32
C GLU A 46 7.80 13.25 -4.85
N VAL A 47 6.67 12.93 -4.21
CA VAL A 47 5.52 13.84 -4.02
C VAL A 47 5.47 14.40 -2.61
N LEU A 48 5.65 13.56 -1.60
CA LEU A 48 5.54 13.89 -0.17
C LEU A 48 6.82 14.49 0.42
N THR A 49 7.76 14.91 -0.44
CA THR A 49 9.04 15.53 -0.06
C THR A 49 8.94 16.74 0.88
N PRO A 50 7.84 17.55 0.91
CA PRO A 50 7.67 18.60 1.92
C PRO A 50 7.55 18.08 3.36
N PHE A 51 7.17 16.81 3.54
CA PHE A 51 6.96 16.18 4.84
C PHE A 51 8.08 15.21 5.25
N MET A 52 9.17 15.17 4.46
CA MET A 52 10.35 14.34 4.68
C MET A 52 11.54 15.16 5.17
N THR A 53 12.36 14.55 6.02
CA THR A 53 13.61 15.10 6.55
C THR A 53 14.79 14.26 6.05
N PRO A 54 15.90 14.88 5.59
CA PRO A 54 17.11 14.13 5.29
C PRO A 54 17.55 13.28 6.49
N GLY A 55 17.81 12.00 6.26
CA GLY A 55 18.11 11.01 7.29
C GLY A 55 16.93 10.14 7.73
N ASP A 56 15.68 10.45 7.31
CA ASP A 56 14.52 9.59 7.59
C ASP A 56 14.75 8.19 6.99
N ILE A 57 14.67 7.15 7.82
CA ILE A 57 14.84 5.75 7.41
C ILE A 57 13.53 5.26 6.78
N LEU A 58 13.59 4.69 5.58
CA LEU A 58 12.42 4.32 4.77
C LEU A 58 11.97 2.86 4.95
N GLY A 59 10.79 2.56 4.42
CA GLY A 59 10.26 1.20 4.29
C GLY A 59 9.36 0.77 5.44
N HIS A 60 8.36 -0.05 5.13
CA HIS A 60 7.31 -0.44 6.06
C HIS A 60 6.74 -1.84 5.80
N GLU A 61 7.48 -2.65 5.06
CA GLU A 61 7.07 -4.01 4.71
C GLU A 61 8.05 -5.10 5.19
N PRO A 62 8.38 -5.17 6.51
CA PRO A 62 9.40 -6.09 6.97
C PRO A 62 8.87 -7.46 7.42
N MET A 63 9.74 -8.43 7.25
CA MET A 63 9.76 -9.68 8.00
C MET A 63 11.15 -9.88 8.59
N GLY A 64 11.22 -10.55 9.73
CA GLY A 64 12.48 -10.79 10.41
C GLY A 64 12.42 -11.80 11.54
N ILE A 65 13.51 -11.86 12.29
CA ILE A 65 13.69 -12.70 13.46
C ILE A 65 13.80 -11.79 14.68
N VAL A 66 13.03 -12.08 15.73
CA VAL A 66 13.11 -11.35 17.00
C VAL A 66 14.49 -11.55 17.62
N GLU A 67 15.17 -10.47 17.98
CA GLU A 67 16.47 -10.47 18.65
C GLU A 67 16.31 -10.12 20.15
N GLU A 68 15.45 -9.14 20.46
CA GLU A 68 15.19 -8.66 21.81
C GLU A 68 13.72 -8.26 21.99
N VAL A 69 13.18 -8.39 23.21
CA VAL A 69 11.83 -7.93 23.57
C VAL A 69 11.85 -7.16 24.89
N GLY A 70 11.01 -6.14 24.98
CA GLY A 70 10.77 -5.39 26.21
C GLY A 70 10.00 -6.22 27.23
N SER A 71 10.00 -5.77 28.50
CA SER A 71 9.47 -6.53 29.63
C SER A 71 7.95 -6.78 29.62
N GLU A 72 7.18 -6.03 28.83
CA GLU A 72 5.73 -6.18 28.69
C GLU A 72 5.32 -7.00 27.46
N VAL A 73 6.28 -7.40 26.61
CA VAL A 73 6.03 -8.27 25.47
C VAL A 73 6.06 -9.73 25.92
N THR A 74 4.88 -10.34 26.05
CA THR A 74 4.73 -11.69 26.63
C THR A 74 4.46 -12.79 25.60
N ASN A 75 4.18 -12.42 24.35
CA ASN A 75 3.79 -13.33 23.27
C ASN A 75 4.90 -13.58 22.23
N LEU A 76 6.04 -12.90 22.36
CA LEU A 76 7.23 -13.04 21.51
C LEU A 76 8.46 -13.38 22.34
N ARG A 77 9.45 -14.01 21.72
CA ARG A 77 10.77 -14.24 22.30
C ARG A 77 11.86 -14.20 21.22
N PRO A 78 13.13 -13.99 21.60
CA PRO A 78 14.24 -14.11 20.66
C PRO A 78 14.21 -15.43 19.88
N GLY A 79 14.46 -15.35 18.58
CA GLY A 79 14.40 -16.47 17.63
C GLY A 79 13.04 -16.68 16.95
N ASP A 80 11.96 -16.04 17.40
CA ASP A 80 10.68 -16.12 16.70
C ASP A 80 10.74 -15.41 15.34
N ARG A 81 10.24 -16.06 14.27
CA ARG A 81 9.99 -15.42 12.97
C ARG A 81 8.71 -14.61 12.99
N VAL A 82 8.79 -13.36 12.59
CA VAL A 82 7.64 -12.43 12.60
C VAL A 82 7.57 -11.56 11.35
N VAL A 83 6.35 -11.33 10.89
CA VAL A 83 6.02 -10.25 9.94
C VAL A 83 5.46 -9.07 10.73
N VAL A 84 5.89 -7.85 10.43
CA VAL A 84 5.44 -6.66 11.18
C VAL A 84 4.50 -5.84 10.29
N PRO A 85 3.24 -5.61 10.72
CA PRO A 85 2.34 -4.68 10.05
C PRO A 85 2.94 -3.28 9.92
N PHE A 86 2.66 -2.58 8.81
CA PHE A 86 3.16 -1.23 8.56
C PHE A 86 2.68 -0.19 9.59
N GLN A 87 1.51 -0.40 10.20
CA GLN A 87 0.92 0.50 11.21
C GLN A 87 1.22 0.06 12.65
N ILE A 88 1.42 1.06 13.51
CA ILE A 88 1.77 0.87 14.93
C ILE A 88 0.54 1.12 15.80
N ALA A 89 0.02 0.07 16.44
CA ALA A 89 -1.24 0.11 17.19
C ALA A 89 -1.14 -0.62 18.53
N CYS A 90 -1.89 -0.17 19.54
CA CYS A 90 -1.83 -0.71 20.90
C CYS A 90 -2.54 -2.07 21.08
N GLY A 91 -3.53 -2.35 20.23
CA GLY A 91 -4.29 -3.60 20.26
C GLY A 91 -5.43 -3.68 21.28
N HIS A 92 -5.71 -2.60 22.03
CA HIS A 92 -6.71 -2.65 23.13
C HIS A 92 -7.56 -1.38 23.28
N CYS A 93 -7.33 -0.32 22.49
CA CYS A 93 -8.21 0.86 22.51
C CYS A 93 -9.50 0.57 21.75
N TYR A 94 -10.51 1.45 21.86
CA TYR A 94 -11.81 1.24 21.22
C TYR A 94 -11.70 0.99 19.71
N MET A 95 -10.84 1.76 19.03
CA MET A 95 -10.59 1.59 17.61
C MET A 95 -9.88 0.27 17.29
N CYS A 96 -8.95 -0.20 18.11
CA CYS A 96 -8.32 -1.52 17.91
C CYS A 96 -9.32 -2.66 18.10
N ASP A 97 -10.13 -2.61 19.16
CA ASP A 97 -11.13 -3.63 19.49
C ASP A 97 -12.24 -3.73 18.43
N THR A 98 -12.55 -2.62 17.76
CA THR A 98 -13.52 -2.57 16.65
C THR A 98 -12.90 -2.90 15.29
N GLY A 99 -11.63 -3.29 15.24
CA GLY A 99 -10.96 -3.74 14.02
C GLY A 99 -10.40 -2.61 13.16
N LEU A 100 -10.14 -1.43 13.74
CA LEU A 100 -9.57 -0.25 13.10
C LEU A 100 -8.20 0.15 13.70
N PRO A 101 -7.19 -0.73 13.74
CA PRO A 101 -5.86 -0.42 14.29
C PRO A 101 -5.17 0.78 13.62
N THR A 102 -5.48 1.12 12.36
CA THR A 102 -4.95 2.34 11.71
C THR A 102 -5.49 3.63 12.32
N GLN A 103 -6.54 3.54 13.14
CA GLN A 103 -7.14 4.64 13.88
C GLN A 103 -6.90 4.51 15.39
N CYS A 104 -5.86 3.76 15.78
CA CYS A 104 -5.53 3.52 17.20
C CYS A 104 -5.41 4.83 17.99
N GLU A 105 -6.26 5.00 19.00
CA GLU A 105 -6.36 6.22 19.83
C GLU A 105 -5.11 6.43 20.70
N THR A 106 -4.45 5.33 21.09
CA THR A 106 -3.28 5.38 21.97
C THR A 106 -2.02 5.83 21.25
N THR A 107 -1.86 5.45 19.98
CA THR A 107 -0.66 5.75 19.20
C THR A 107 -0.86 6.90 18.22
N GLN A 108 -2.11 7.35 18.02
CA GLN A 108 -2.50 8.37 17.06
C GLN A 108 -1.55 9.58 17.02
N VAL A 109 -1.20 10.02 15.82
CA VAL A 109 -0.39 11.22 15.58
C VAL A 109 -1.27 12.47 15.66
N THR A 110 -1.75 12.77 16.88
CA THR A 110 -2.71 13.85 17.14
C THR A 110 -2.19 15.24 16.76
N GLY A 111 -0.88 15.47 16.86
CA GLY A 111 -0.24 16.73 16.48
C GLY A 111 -0.38 17.09 14.99
N GLU A 112 -0.60 16.08 14.13
CA GLU A 112 -0.79 16.26 12.68
C GLU A 112 -2.25 15.98 12.26
N GLY A 113 -3.13 15.64 13.21
CA GLY A 113 -4.52 15.26 12.92
C GLY A 113 -4.66 13.94 12.14
N MET A 114 -3.64 13.08 12.18
CA MET A 114 -3.58 11.83 11.42
C MET A 114 -3.92 10.61 12.30
N GLY A 115 -3.99 9.43 11.69
CA GLY A 115 -4.24 8.15 12.37
C GLY A 115 -3.03 7.63 13.15
N ALA A 116 -2.97 6.31 13.29
CA ALA A 116 -1.84 5.61 13.90
C ALA A 116 -0.52 5.85 13.14
N PRO A 117 0.64 5.84 13.81
CA PRO A 117 1.93 6.04 13.16
C PRO A 117 2.25 4.87 12.23
N LEU A 118 3.03 5.17 11.19
CA LEU A 118 3.48 4.19 10.20
C LEU A 118 5.01 4.11 10.21
N PHE A 119 5.57 2.91 10.06
CA PHE A 119 7.00 2.75 9.90
C PHE A 119 7.49 3.47 8.62
N GLY A 120 8.67 4.07 8.68
CA GLY A 120 9.38 4.59 7.51
C GLY A 120 8.61 5.59 6.66
N TYR A 121 7.68 6.33 7.26
CA TYR A 121 6.77 7.24 6.57
C TYR A 121 6.97 8.70 7.01
N THR A 122 6.20 9.61 6.43
CA THR A 122 6.35 11.06 6.69
C THR A 122 6.09 11.45 8.15
N ARG A 123 6.49 12.67 8.53
CA ARG A 123 6.15 13.26 9.84
C ARG A 123 4.64 13.29 10.12
N LEU A 124 3.80 13.36 9.08
CA LEU A 124 2.33 13.28 9.23
C LEU A 124 1.91 12.01 9.97
N TYR A 125 2.68 10.92 9.81
CA TYR A 125 2.47 9.63 10.48
C TYR A 125 3.59 9.30 11.46
N GLY A 126 4.17 10.32 12.09
CA GLY A 126 5.05 10.18 13.25
C GLY A 126 6.55 10.05 12.94
N ALA A 127 6.96 9.93 11.66
CA ALA A 127 8.36 9.75 11.26
C ALA A 127 9.09 8.64 12.04
N VAL A 128 8.40 7.52 12.30
CA VAL A 128 8.99 6.37 12.98
C VAL A 128 10.00 5.71 12.03
N PRO A 129 11.23 5.38 12.48
CA PRO A 129 12.23 4.73 11.63
C PRO A 129 11.70 3.51 10.88
N GLY A 130 11.97 3.46 9.58
CA GLY A 130 11.51 2.41 8.69
C GLY A 130 12.32 1.13 8.71
N ALA A 131 11.90 0.22 7.84
CA ALA A 131 12.26 -1.18 7.85
C ALA A 131 13.07 -1.64 6.63
N GLN A 132 13.50 -0.73 5.76
CA GLN A 132 14.57 -1.03 4.80
C GLN A 132 15.92 -0.82 5.48
N ALA A 133 16.26 -1.72 6.39
CA ALA A 133 17.44 -1.69 7.25
C ALA A 133 17.85 -3.10 7.68
N GLU A 134 18.98 -3.26 8.37
CA GLU A 134 19.39 -4.56 8.93
C GLU A 134 18.58 -4.94 10.18
N TYR A 135 18.15 -3.95 10.97
CA TYR A 135 17.34 -4.15 12.19
C TYR A 135 16.20 -3.13 12.26
N LEU A 136 15.14 -3.47 12.98
CA LEU A 136 14.00 -2.59 13.24
C LEU A 136 13.60 -2.64 14.71
N ARG A 137 13.39 -1.46 15.31
CA ARG A 137 12.62 -1.34 16.55
C ARG A 137 11.13 -1.37 16.22
N VAL A 138 10.39 -2.25 16.89
CA VAL A 138 8.95 -2.44 16.71
C VAL A 138 8.23 -1.99 17.98
N PRO A 139 7.65 -0.78 18.02
CA PRO A 139 6.79 -0.38 19.14
C PRO A 139 5.49 -1.18 19.17
N GLN A 140 4.91 -1.33 20.36
CA GLN A 140 3.67 -2.09 20.56
C GLN A 140 3.78 -3.54 20.06
N ALA A 141 4.94 -4.18 20.28
CA ALA A 141 5.27 -5.51 19.80
C ALA A 141 4.43 -6.62 20.44
N GLN A 142 3.73 -6.34 21.54
CA GLN A 142 2.74 -7.25 22.11
C GLN A 142 1.51 -7.45 21.19
N PHE A 143 1.25 -6.54 20.24
CA PHE A 143 0.09 -6.62 19.34
C PHE A 143 0.46 -6.75 17.86
N GLY A 144 1.35 -5.89 17.36
CA GLY A 144 1.62 -5.74 15.92
C GLY A 144 2.15 -7.04 15.26
N PRO A 145 3.32 -7.55 15.66
CA PRO A 145 3.97 -8.70 15.03
C PRO A 145 3.06 -9.92 14.83
N ILE A 146 3.16 -10.52 13.66
CA ILE A 146 2.48 -11.75 13.26
C ILE A 146 3.52 -12.86 13.26
N LYS A 147 3.43 -13.79 14.22
CA LYS A 147 4.32 -14.96 14.27
C LYS A 147 3.98 -15.92 13.14
N VAL A 148 5.00 -16.39 12.43
CA VAL A 148 4.85 -17.29 11.28
C VAL A 148 5.72 -18.55 11.47
N PRO A 149 5.36 -19.68 10.85
CA PRO A 149 6.08 -20.93 11.05
C PRO A 149 7.50 -20.90 10.48
N GLU A 150 8.36 -21.74 11.04
CA GLU A 150 9.64 -22.12 10.44
C GLU A 150 9.43 -22.97 9.17
N GLY A 151 10.36 -22.90 8.23
CA GLY A 151 10.38 -23.76 7.03
C GLY A 151 10.14 -23.01 5.72
N PRO A 152 8.93 -22.43 5.48
CA PRO A 152 8.68 -21.70 4.24
C PRO A 152 9.56 -20.45 4.11
N SER A 153 9.87 -20.08 2.87
CA SER A 153 10.57 -18.83 2.53
C SER A 153 9.85 -17.60 3.11
N ASP A 154 10.59 -16.52 3.36
CA ASP A 154 9.98 -15.24 3.76
C ASP A 154 8.95 -14.75 2.74
N ASP A 155 9.14 -15.06 1.45
CA ASP A 155 8.19 -14.70 0.37
C ASP A 155 6.77 -15.20 0.68
N ARG A 156 6.64 -16.33 1.38
CA ARG A 156 5.33 -16.88 1.75
C ARG A 156 4.55 -15.95 2.67
N PHE A 157 5.22 -15.15 3.48
CA PHE A 157 4.61 -14.42 4.59
C PHE A 157 4.86 -12.91 4.58
N VAL A 158 5.96 -12.42 3.99
CA VAL A 158 6.38 -11.02 4.06
C VAL A 158 5.27 -10.06 3.65
N TYR A 159 4.43 -10.43 2.68
CA TYR A 159 3.33 -9.59 2.21
C TYR A 159 2.21 -9.38 3.24
N LEU A 160 2.18 -10.12 4.36
CA LEU A 160 1.30 -9.85 5.49
C LEU A 160 1.60 -8.51 6.17
N SER A 161 2.76 -7.90 5.91
CA SER A 161 3.12 -6.58 6.45
C SER A 161 2.26 -5.46 5.86
N ASP A 162 1.83 -5.60 4.59
CA ASP A 162 1.09 -4.59 3.82
C ASP A 162 0.29 -5.20 2.66
N VAL A 163 0.95 -5.64 1.59
CA VAL A 163 0.31 -5.95 0.29
C VAL A 163 -0.93 -6.84 0.40
N LEU A 164 -0.82 -7.97 1.12
CA LEU A 164 -1.91 -8.92 1.26
C LEU A 164 -3.08 -8.30 2.03
N PRO A 165 -2.91 -7.78 3.27
CA PRO A 165 -3.99 -7.14 3.99
C PRO A 165 -4.59 -5.92 3.29
N THR A 166 -3.78 -5.13 2.58
CA THR A 166 -4.25 -3.97 1.81
C THR A 166 -5.15 -4.41 0.65
N ALA A 167 -4.69 -5.38 -0.14
CA ALA A 167 -5.49 -5.96 -1.22
C ALA A 167 -6.73 -6.69 -0.71
N TRP A 168 -6.62 -7.40 0.41
CA TRP A 168 -7.74 -8.10 1.06
C TRP A 168 -8.80 -7.11 1.53
N GLN A 169 -8.40 -6.06 2.24
CA GLN A 169 -9.30 -4.98 2.65
C GLN A 169 -9.98 -4.37 1.44
N ALA A 170 -9.26 -4.14 0.34
CA ALA A 170 -9.84 -3.57 -0.87
C ALA A 170 -10.94 -4.46 -1.46
N VAL A 171 -10.75 -5.79 -1.50
CA VAL A 171 -11.77 -6.75 -1.98
C VAL A 171 -12.97 -6.82 -1.02
N GLU A 172 -12.73 -6.86 0.30
CA GLU A 172 -13.79 -6.83 1.32
C GLU A 172 -14.57 -5.50 1.30
N TYR A 173 -13.89 -4.39 1.02
CA TYR A 173 -14.49 -3.08 0.91
C TYR A 173 -15.30 -2.93 -0.37
N ALA A 174 -14.83 -3.51 -1.47
CA ALA A 174 -15.55 -3.56 -2.73
C ALA A 174 -16.90 -4.28 -2.58
N ALA A 175 -17.02 -5.20 -1.61
CA ALA A 175 -18.28 -5.88 -1.28
C ALA A 175 -18.96 -6.48 -2.53
N VAL A 176 -18.16 -7.13 -3.37
CA VAL A 176 -18.62 -7.77 -4.61
C VAL A 176 -19.70 -8.80 -4.23
N PRO A 177 -20.91 -8.73 -4.79
CA PRO A 177 -21.94 -9.72 -4.49
C PRO A 177 -21.52 -11.11 -4.99
N PRO A 178 -22.07 -12.21 -4.45
CA PRO A 178 -21.84 -13.55 -4.99
C PRO A 178 -22.22 -13.60 -6.48
N GLY A 179 -21.32 -14.11 -7.34
CA GLY A 179 -21.49 -14.05 -8.80
C GLY A 179 -21.33 -12.65 -9.40
N GLY A 180 -20.85 -11.69 -8.61
CA GLY A 180 -20.63 -10.31 -9.05
C GLY A 180 -19.36 -10.13 -9.85
N THR A 181 -19.26 -8.96 -10.46
CA THR A 181 -18.12 -8.52 -11.27
C THR A 181 -17.32 -7.41 -10.59
N LEU A 182 -16.00 -7.46 -10.72
CA LEU A 182 -15.09 -6.49 -10.12
C LEU A 182 -14.19 -5.89 -11.21
N ALA A 183 -14.03 -4.57 -11.21
CA ALA A 183 -12.93 -3.93 -11.93
C ALA A 183 -11.84 -3.44 -10.97
N VAL A 184 -10.58 -3.58 -11.35
CA VAL A 184 -9.42 -3.12 -10.59
C VAL A 184 -8.62 -2.15 -11.45
N LEU A 185 -8.57 -0.90 -11.02
CA LEU A 185 -7.79 0.15 -11.65
C LEU A 185 -6.38 0.14 -11.06
N GLY A 186 -5.38 -0.03 -11.91
CA GLY A 186 -3.99 -0.24 -11.52
C GLY A 186 -3.70 -1.69 -11.16
N LEU A 187 -2.71 -2.27 -11.81
CA LEU A 187 -2.22 -3.63 -11.62
C LEU A 187 -0.78 -3.64 -11.08
N GLY A 188 -0.44 -2.64 -10.25
CA GLY A 188 0.74 -2.70 -9.38
C GLY A 188 0.59 -3.79 -8.29
N PRO A 189 1.49 -3.86 -7.30
CA PRO A 189 1.43 -4.89 -6.25
C PRO A 189 0.05 -5.07 -5.61
N ILE A 190 -0.58 -3.98 -5.17
CA ILE A 190 -1.90 -4.05 -4.52
C ILE A 190 -2.98 -4.53 -5.50
N GLY A 191 -3.02 -3.98 -6.71
CA GLY A 191 -4.02 -4.32 -7.70
C GLY A 191 -3.91 -5.74 -8.24
N ASP A 192 -2.69 -6.22 -8.53
CA ASP A 192 -2.45 -7.62 -8.90
C ASP A 192 -2.92 -8.55 -7.76
N MET A 193 -2.52 -8.27 -6.52
CA MET A 193 -2.94 -9.08 -5.38
C MET A 193 -4.46 -9.03 -5.14
N ALA A 194 -5.10 -7.87 -5.35
CA ALA A 194 -6.55 -7.72 -5.22
C ALA A 194 -7.29 -8.56 -6.26
N CYS A 195 -6.81 -8.61 -7.50
CA CYS A 195 -7.36 -9.50 -8.53
C CYS A 195 -7.28 -10.97 -8.11
N ARG A 196 -6.13 -11.40 -7.57
CA ARG A 196 -5.93 -12.79 -7.11
C ARG A 196 -6.86 -13.16 -5.98
N ILE A 197 -6.96 -12.28 -4.98
CA ILE A 197 -7.86 -12.47 -3.84
C ILE A 197 -9.32 -12.51 -4.31
N ALA A 198 -9.73 -11.61 -5.21
CA ALA A 198 -11.10 -11.59 -5.73
C ALA A 198 -11.48 -12.89 -6.44
N LEU A 199 -10.58 -13.42 -7.29
CA LEU A 199 -10.78 -14.70 -7.96
C LEU A 199 -10.83 -15.86 -6.96
N ALA A 200 -9.90 -15.91 -6.00
CA ALA A 200 -9.89 -16.93 -4.95
C ALA A 200 -11.14 -16.90 -4.06
N ARG A 201 -11.77 -15.72 -3.94
CA ARG A 201 -13.01 -15.50 -3.19
C ARG A 201 -14.28 -15.62 -4.02
N GLY A 202 -14.17 -16.05 -5.27
CA GLY A 202 -15.33 -16.39 -6.11
C GLY A 202 -16.00 -15.21 -6.81
N ALA A 203 -15.29 -14.11 -7.05
CA ALA A 203 -15.75 -13.13 -8.03
C ALA A 203 -15.91 -13.81 -9.40
N GLU A 204 -17.03 -13.58 -10.10
CA GLU A 204 -17.32 -14.28 -11.36
C GLU A 204 -16.37 -13.83 -12.47
N ARG A 205 -16.16 -12.52 -12.55
CA ARG A 205 -15.26 -11.88 -13.51
C ARG A 205 -14.50 -10.75 -12.86
N VAL A 206 -13.21 -10.66 -13.17
CA VAL A 206 -12.33 -9.60 -12.70
C VAL A 206 -11.71 -8.91 -13.90
N PHE A 207 -12.01 -7.62 -14.06
CA PHE A 207 -11.48 -6.75 -15.10
C PHE A 207 -10.27 -5.97 -14.55
N GLY A 208 -9.09 -6.16 -15.11
CA GLY A 208 -7.87 -5.47 -14.68
C GLY A 208 -7.46 -4.38 -15.67
N ILE A 209 -7.29 -3.14 -15.21
CA ILE A 209 -6.97 -2.00 -16.09
C ILE A 209 -5.61 -1.41 -15.70
N ASP A 210 -4.67 -1.34 -16.64
CA ASP A 210 -3.35 -0.71 -16.45
C ASP A 210 -2.80 -0.19 -17.79
N LEU A 211 -1.67 0.52 -17.73
CA LEU A 211 -0.89 1.04 -18.85
C LEU A 211 0.40 0.24 -19.10
N VAL A 212 0.81 -0.62 -18.17
CA VAL A 212 2.08 -1.36 -18.19
C VAL A 212 1.86 -2.78 -18.74
N PRO A 213 2.43 -3.14 -19.91
CA PRO A 213 2.21 -4.44 -20.53
C PRO A 213 2.56 -5.62 -19.63
N GLU A 214 3.64 -5.52 -18.86
CA GLU A 214 4.12 -6.56 -17.96
C GLU A 214 3.14 -6.85 -16.82
N ARG A 215 2.51 -5.78 -16.28
CA ARG A 215 1.48 -5.90 -15.24
C ARG A 215 0.20 -6.54 -15.79
N LEU A 216 -0.23 -6.11 -16.98
CA LEU A 216 -1.36 -6.72 -17.69
C LEU A 216 -1.10 -8.21 -17.98
N ALA A 217 0.06 -8.54 -18.54
CA ALA A 217 0.41 -9.92 -18.86
C ALA A 217 0.46 -10.81 -17.60
N ARG A 218 0.96 -10.27 -16.48
CA ARG A 218 1.01 -10.97 -15.19
C ARG A 218 -0.38 -11.28 -14.63
N ALA A 219 -1.28 -10.30 -14.61
CA ALA A 219 -2.66 -10.50 -14.16
C ALA A 219 -3.43 -11.47 -15.08
N LYS A 220 -3.26 -11.33 -16.41
CA LYS A 220 -3.93 -12.19 -17.41
C LYS A 220 -3.59 -13.67 -17.24
N ARG A 221 -2.34 -14.01 -16.88
CA ARG A 221 -1.93 -15.40 -16.60
C ARG A 221 -2.70 -16.04 -15.45
N ARG A 222 -3.35 -15.24 -14.60
CA ARG A 222 -4.15 -15.70 -13.46
C ARG A 222 -5.66 -15.65 -13.72
N GLY A 223 -6.09 -15.46 -14.96
CA GLY A 223 -7.51 -15.45 -15.33
C GLY A 223 -8.19 -14.09 -15.22
N VAL A 224 -7.42 -13.01 -15.02
CA VAL A 224 -7.95 -11.63 -15.06
C VAL A 224 -8.20 -11.21 -16.51
N GLU A 225 -9.33 -10.57 -16.78
CA GLU A 225 -9.66 -9.96 -18.06
C GLU A 225 -9.01 -8.57 -18.15
N THR A 226 -7.88 -8.47 -18.85
CA THR A 226 -7.05 -7.27 -18.79
C THR A 226 -7.30 -6.29 -19.94
N TYR A 227 -7.43 -5.00 -19.62
CA TYR A 227 -7.62 -3.90 -20.55
C TYR A 227 -6.42 -2.96 -20.50
N ASP A 228 -5.73 -2.82 -21.63
CA ASP A 228 -4.66 -1.84 -21.81
C ASP A 228 -5.27 -0.48 -22.13
N LEU A 229 -5.13 0.49 -21.22
CA LEU A 229 -5.70 1.82 -21.40
C LEU A 229 -5.14 2.54 -22.65
N ARG A 230 -3.95 2.16 -23.14
CA ARG A 230 -3.33 2.72 -24.37
C ARG A 230 -3.96 2.18 -25.65
N ALA A 231 -4.70 1.07 -25.57
CA ALA A 231 -5.34 0.45 -26.72
C ALA A 231 -6.70 1.11 -27.08
N PHE A 232 -7.13 2.11 -26.31
CA PHE A 232 -8.38 2.82 -26.51
C PHE A 232 -8.13 4.28 -26.87
N GLU A 233 -9.01 4.85 -27.70
CA GLU A 233 -8.89 6.26 -28.12
C GLU A 233 -8.94 7.24 -26.94
N ASN A 234 -9.72 6.89 -25.92
CA ASN A 234 -9.89 7.65 -24.69
C ASN A 234 -10.52 6.76 -23.59
N GLU A 235 -10.56 7.29 -22.37
CA GLU A 235 -11.13 6.60 -21.20
C GLU A 235 -12.60 6.19 -21.39
N LYS A 236 -13.41 6.98 -22.10
CA LYS A 236 -14.83 6.65 -22.35
C LYS A 236 -15.00 5.42 -23.21
N ALA A 237 -14.14 5.25 -24.22
CA ALA A 237 -14.16 4.05 -25.06
C ALA A 237 -13.83 2.78 -24.25
N LEU A 238 -12.86 2.85 -23.33
CA LEU A 238 -12.56 1.75 -22.41
C LEU A 238 -13.73 1.47 -21.45
N ILE A 239 -14.33 2.51 -20.88
CA ILE A 239 -15.50 2.38 -19.99
C ILE A 239 -16.64 1.68 -20.72
N HIS A 240 -16.97 2.11 -21.94
CA HIS A 240 -18.02 1.46 -22.74
C HIS A 240 -17.69 0.00 -23.03
N ALA A 241 -16.43 -0.32 -23.38
CA ALA A 241 -16.03 -1.71 -23.64
C ALA A 241 -16.25 -2.62 -22.43
N ILE A 242 -15.95 -2.16 -21.20
CA ILE A 242 -16.21 -2.94 -19.98
C ILE A 242 -17.71 -2.95 -19.64
N GLN A 243 -18.44 -1.88 -19.92
CA GLN A 243 -19.89 -1.83 -19.74
C GLN A 243 -20.59 -2.83 -20.66
N ASP A 244 -20.16 -2.98 -21.92
CA ASP A 244 -20.71 -3.95 -22.86
C ASP A 244 -20.56 -5.39 -22.32
N GLU A 245 -19.41 -5.70 -21.73
CA GLU A 245 -19.17 -6.98 -21.04
C GLU A 245 -20.09 -7.21 -19.83
N THR A 246 -20.69 -6.16 -19.28
CA THR A 246 -21.56 -6.20 -18.09
C THR A 246 -23.02 -5.84 -18.45
N SER A 247 -23.42 -6.07 -19.70
CA SER A 247 -24.77 -5.80 -20.23
C SER A 247 -25.15 -4.32 -20.15
N GLY A 248 -24.19 -3.43 -20.42
CA GLY A 248 -24.33 -1.97 -20.38
C GLY A 248 -24.37 -1.37 -18.98
N ARG A 249 -24.19 -2.16 -17.90
CA ARG A 249 -24.36 -1.68 -16.52
C ARG A 249 -23.09 -1.10 -15.93
N GLY A 250 -21.94 -1.67 -16.25
CA GLY A 250 -20.70 -1.52 -15.49
C GLY A 250 -20.54 -2.63 -14.43
N PRO A 251 -19.32 -2.83 -13.90
CA PRO A 251 -19.06 -3.82 -12.86
C PRO A 251 -19.79 -3.50 -11.55
N ASP A 252 -20.05 -4.53 -10.74
CA ASP A 252 -20.70 -4.39 -9.43
C ASP A 252 -19.88 -3.56 -8.45
N ALA A 253 -18.56 -3.71 -8.51
CA ALA A 253 -17.64 -2.92 -7.72
C ALA A 253 -16.38 -2.53 -8.50
N VAL A 254 -15.72 -1.49 -8.03
CA VAL A 254 -14.42 -1.03 -8.54
C VAL A 254 -13.44 -0.90 -7.38
N ILE A 255 -12.21 -1.38 -7.55
CA ILE A 255 -11.08 -1.05 -6.68
C ILE A 255 -10.19 -0.03 -7.39
N ASP A 256 -9.93 1.10 -6.73
CA ASP A 256 -8.85 2.00 -7.10
C ASP A 256 -7.58 1.60 -6.35
N ALA A 257 -6.62 1.02 -7.06
CA ALA A 257 -5.29 0.68 -6.56
C ALA A 257 -4.19 1.56 -7.20
N VAL A 258 -4.55 2.78 -7.64
CA VAL A 258 -3.64 3.75 -8.27
C VAL A 258 -3.32 4.92 -7.32
N GLY A 259 -4.34 5.61 -6.81
CA GLY A 259 -4.15 6.81 -5.99
C GLY A 259 -3.48 7.98 -6.71
N THR A 260 -2.70 8.80 -5.99
CA THR A 260 -2.06 10.03 -6.49
C THR A 260 -1.13 9.85 -7.71
N GLU A 261 -0.74 8.61 -8.03
CA GLU A 261 0.07 8.26 -9.21
C GLU A 261 -0.72 8.19 -10.51
N ALA A 262 -2.04 8.45 -10.49
CA ALA A 262 -2.87 8.38 -11.68
C ALA A 262 -2.27 9.25 -12.80
N HIS A 263 -2.32 8.77 -14.04
CA HIS A 263 -1.82 9.57 -15.16
C HIS A 263 -2.91 10.60 -15.48
N GLY A 264 -2.61 11.90 -15.33
CA GLY A 264 -3.62 12.96 -15.38
C GLY A 264 -3.03 14.38 -15.49
N SER A 265 -3.88 15.32 -15.94
CA SER A 265 -3.57 16.53 -16.74
C SER A 265 -2.22 17.25 -16.53
N HIS A 266 -1.65 17.75 -17.65
CA HIS A 266 -0.48 18.63 -17.65
C HIS A 266 -0.61 19.82 -16.68
N ALA A 267 -1.82 20.31 -16.41
CA ALA A 267 -2.08 21.40 -15.47
C ALA A 267 -1.84 20.99 -14.01
N ALA A 268 -2.29 19.80 -13.60
CA ALA A 268 -2.01 19.27 -12.25
C ALA A 268 -0.50 19.02 -12.06
N LYS A 269 0.19 18.53 -13.10
CA LYS A 269 1.65 18.36 -13.09
C LYS A 269 2.38 19.70 -12.92
N LEU A 270 1.92 20.76 -13.59
CA LEU A 270 2.50 22.10 -13.46
C LEU A 270 2.24 22.72 -12.07
N ALA A 271 1.05 22.53 -11.50
CA ALA A 271 0.73 22.98 -10.15
C ALA A 271 1.62 22.26 -9.10
N GLN A 272 1.75 20.93 -9.19
CA GLN A 272 2.64 20.14 -8.32
C GLN A 272 4.11 20.57 -8.46
N GLN A 273 4.57 20.86 -9.69
CA GLN A 273 5.93 21.35 -9.94
C GLN A 273 6.17 22.75 -9.37
N ALA A 274 5.18 23.64 -9.45
CA ALA A 274 5.27 24.99 -8.90
C ALA A 274 5.36 24.97 -7.36
N THR A 275 4.57 24.12 -6.69
CA THR A 275 4.63 23.96 -5.22
C THR A 275 5.97 23.37 -4.77
N ALA A 276 6.57 22.45 -5.54
CA ALA A 276 7.88 21.87 -5.23
C ALA A 276 9.05 22.87 -5.31
N LEU A 277 8.87 24.01 -6.00
CA LEU A 277 9.87 25.08 -6.11
C LEU A 277 9.75 26.13 -4.99
N MET A 278 8.73 26.05 -4.14
CA MET A 278 8.53 26.99 -3.04
C MET A 278 9.43 26.66 -1.82
N PRO A 279 9.82 27.66 -1.01
CA PRO A 279 10.54 27.41 0.24
C PRO A 279 9.74 26.46 1.15
N ARG A 280 10.42 25.49 1.77
CA ARG A 280 9.79 24.43 2.61
C ARG A 280 8.76 24.97 3.63
N LYS A 281 9.07 26.08 4.30
CA LYS A 281 8.20 26.74 5.30
C LYS A 281 6.87 27.26 4.75
N LEU A 282 6.76 27.50 3.45
CA LEU A 282 5.54 27.92 2.76
C LEU A 282 4.86 26.76 2.03
N SER A 283 5.64 25.77 1.57
CA SER A 283 5.12 24.63 0.80
C SER A 283 4.22 23.71 1.62
N ALA A 284 4.54 23.44 2.91
CA ALA A 284 3.75 22.52 3.73
C ALA A 284 2.36 23.10 4.08
N PRO A 285 2.23 24.32 4.64
CA PRO A 285 0.91 24.91 4.91
C PRO A 285 0.06 25.15 3.65
N PHE A 286 0.71 25.41 2.52
CA PHE A 286 0.01 25.55 1.23
C PHE A 286 -0.49 24.20 0.72
N ALA A 287 0.36 23.16 0.74
CA ALA A 287 -0.02 21.80 0.37
C ALA A 287 -1.17 21.29 1.25
N GLU A 288 -1.12 21.51 2.56
CA GLU A 288 -2.17 21.14 3.52
C GLU A 288 -3.55 21.79 3.23
N ARG A 289 -3.60 22.86 2.44
CA ARG A 289 -4.85 23.60 2.18
C ARG A 289 -5.32 23.55 0.73
N PHE A 290 -4.41 23.36 -0.22
CA PHE A 290 -4.68 23.52 -1.64
C PHE A 290 -4.10 22.38 -2.51
N SER A 291 -3.62 21.28 -1.92
CA SER A 291 -3.24 20.09 -2.68
C SER A 291 -4.46 19.53 -3.43
N ILE A 292 -4.25 19.21 -4.70
CA ILE A 292 -5.21 18.50 -5.55
C ILE A 292 -4.49 17.24 -6.07
N ASP A 293 -5.13 16.10 -5.89
CA ASP A 293 -4.65 14.81 -6.34
C ASP A 293 -4.89 14.60 -7.83
N ARG A 294 -4.27 13.55 -8.36
CA ARG A 294 -4.58 13.07 -9.71
C ARG A 294 -5.80 12.15 -9.61
N LEU A 295 -6.96 12.70 -9.97
CA LEU A 295 -8.26 12.05 -9.77
C LEU A 295 -8.73 11.16 -10.93
N SER A 296 -7.93 10.95 -11.98
CA SER A 296 -8.39 10.24 -13.19
C SER A 296 -8.83 8.81 -12.90
N ALA A 297 -8.11 8.06 -12.07
CA ALA A 297 -8.51 6.72 -11.66
C ALA A 297 -9.83 6.73 -10.87
N LEU A 298 -9.99 7.64 -9.91
CA LEU A 298 -11.21 7.76 -9.11
C LEU A 298 -12.42 8.16 -9.97
N HIS A 299 -12.27 9.15 -10.84
CA HIS A 299 -13.33 9.58 -11.75
C HIS A 299 -13.68 8.48 -12.76
N MET A 300 -12.69 7.77 -13.30
CA MET A 300 -12.92 6.59 -14.13
C MET A 300 -13.71 5.52 -13.36
N GLY A 301 -13.36 5.25 -12.10
CA GLY A 301 -14.09 4.32 -11.25
C GLY A 301 -15.54 4.75 -11.01
N ILE A 302 -15.78 6.04 -10.79
CA ILE A 302 -17.12 6.63 -10.64
C ILE A 302 -17.94 6.47 -11.91
N ASP A 303 -17.36 6.68 -13.08
CA ASP A 303 -18.07 6.53 -14.34
C ASP A 303 -18.31 5.06 -14.69
N LEU A 304 -17.33 4.20 -14.41
CA LEU A 304 -17.32 2.77 -14.73
C LEU A 304 -18.31 1.96 -13.87
N VAL A 305 -18.30 2.14 -12.55
CA VAL A 305 -19.10 1.31 -11.62
C VAL A 305 -20.58 1.37 -11.95
N ARG A 306 -21.33 0.29 -11.79
CA ARG A 306 -22.79 0.36 -12.01
C ARG A 306 -23.50 1.28 -11.01
N ARG A 307 -24.73 1.65 -11.34
CA ARG A 307 -25.65 2.28 -10.37
C ARG A 307 -25.86 1.36 -9.17
N GLY A 308 -25.81 1.92 -7.96
CA GLY A 308 -25.86 1.22 -6.67
C GLY A 308 -24.64 0.34 -6.39
N GLY A 309 -23.53 0.52 -7.11
CA GLY A 309 -22.29 -0.23 -6.90
C GLY A 309 -21.37 0.41 -5.86
N THR A 310 -20.25 -0.25 -5.61
CA THR A 310 -19.29 0.15 -4.58
C THR A 310 -17.94 0.48 -5.20
N ILE A 311 -17.29 1.52 -4.71
CA ILE A 311 -15.89 1.82 -5.02
C ILE A 311 -15.08 1.68 -3.73
N SER A 312 -14.06 0.83 -3.78
CA SER A 312 -13.07 0.68 -2.72
C SER A 312 -11.78 1.40 -3.11
N LEU A 313 -11.44 2.45 -2.38
CA LEU A 313 -10.21 3.22 -2.61
C LEU A 313 -9.10 2.68 -1.71
N SER A 314 -8.15 1.99 -2.33
CA SER A 314 -6.91 1.53 -1.70
C SER A 314 -5.71 2.39 -2.08
N GLY A 315 -5.76 3.09 -3.21
CA GLY A 315 -4.77 4.10 -3.58
C GLY A 315 -4.73 5.25 -2.57
N VAL A 316 -3.53 5.79 -2.35
CA VAL A 316 -3.34 6.91 -1.43
C VAL A 316 -3.85 8.21 -2.08
N TYR A 317 -4.65 8.97 -1.33
CA TYR A 317 -5.07 10.34 -1.63
C TYR A 317 -4.65 11.25 -0.48
N GLY A 318 -4.12 12.42 -0.80
CA GLY A 318 -3.69 13.45 0.15
C GLY A 318 -4.13 14.87 -0.24
N GLY A 319 -4.95 14.97 -1.29
CA GLY A 319 -5.58 16.20 -1.76
C GLY A 319 -6.62 16.69 -0.76
N MET A 320 -6.49 17.95 -0.33
CA MET A 320 -7.42 18.57 0.62
C MET A 320 -8.53 19.36 -0.09
N ALA A 321 -8.41 19.57 -1.40
CA ALA A 321 -9.33 20.38 -2.21
C ALA A 321 -9.80 19.67 -3.49
N ASP A 322 -9.92 18.35 -3.44
CA ASP A 322 -10.23 17.53 -4.61
C ASP A 322 -11.66 17.75 -5.14
N PRO A 323 -11.83 18.08 -6.44
CA PRO A 323 -13.15 18.24 -7.03
C PRO A 323 -13.85 16.88 -7.20
N MET A 324 -14.93 16.69 -6.45
CA MET A 324 -15.74 15.46 -6.47
C MET A 324 -17.04 15.64 -7.27
N PRO A 325 -17.40 14.72 -8.19
CA PRO A 325 -18.62 14.79 -8.99
C PRO A 325 -19.86 14.38 -8.18
N MET A 326 -20.24 15.20 -7.19
CA MET A 326 -21.31 14.90 -6.23
C MET A 326 -22.65 14.57 -6.88
N LEU A 327 -22.99 15.23 -8.00
CA LEU A 327 -24.20 14.92 -8.77
C LEU A 327 -24.21 13.45 -9.22
N THR A 328 -23.12 13.00 -9.83
CA THR A 328 -22.99 11.62 -10.34
C THR A 328 -22.97 10.61 -9.19
N LEU A 329 -22.21 10.88 -8.13
CA LEU A 329 -22.15 10.02 -6.94
C LEU A 329 -23.54 9.82 -6.32
N PHE A 330 -24.28 10.92 -6.15
CA PHE A 330 -25.63 10.90 -5.59
C PHE A 330 -26.63 10.19 -6.51
N ASP A 331 -26.65 10.54 -7.80
CA ASP A 331 -27.57 9.96 -8.79
C ASP A 331 -27.34 8.46 -9.01
N LYS A 332 -26.08 8.02 -9.03
CA LYS A 332 -25.73 6.60 -9.14
C LYS A 332 -25.84 5.87 -7.81
N GLN A 333 -26.10 6.54 -6.69
CA GLN A 333 -26.14 5.94 -5.35
C GLN A 333 -24.88 5.12 -5.01
N ILE A 334 -23.71 5.68 -5.34
CA ILE A 334 -22.43 5.00 -5.17
C ILE A 334 -22.04 4.92 -3.69
N GLN A 335 -21.59 3.74 -3.26
CA GLN A 335 -20.96 3.55 -1.97
C GLN A 335 -19.44 3.72 -2.11
N LEU A 336 -18.83 4.59 -1.28
CA LEU A 336 -17.39 4.76 -1.23
C LEU A 336 -16.85 4.19 0.09
N ARG A 337 -15.84 3.32 0.01
CA ARG A 337 -15.12 2.78 1.18
C ARG A 337 -13.63 2.96 0.96
N MET A 338 -12.90 3.41 1.98
CA MET A 338 -11.50 3.83 1.83
C MET A 338 -10.74 3.79 3.15
N GLY A 339 -9.43 3.93 3.07
CA GLY A 339 -8.56 4.13 4.23
C GLY A 339 -7.33 3.23 4.21
N GLN A 340 -6.39 3.52 5.11
CA GLN A 340 -5.23 2.68 5.36
C GLN A 340 -5.67 1.25 5.72
N ALA A 341 -4.88 0.25 5.34
CA ALA A 341 -5.23 -1.13 5.60
C ALA A 341 -5.08 -1.50 7.08
N ASN A 342 -6.16 -2.05 7.64
CA ASN A 342 -6.18 -2.51 9.02
C ASN A 342 -5.57 -3.92 9.12
N VAL A 343 -4.26 -4.06 8.88
CA VAL A 343 -3.56 -5.37 8.75
C VAL A 343 -4.05 -6.45 9.72
N ARG A 344 -3.98 -6.21 11.04
CA ARG A 344 -4.38 -7.18 12.07
C ARG A 344 -5.86 -7.60 12.01
N ARG A 345 -6.75 -6.80 11.41
CA ARG A 345 -8.17 -7.15 11.19
C ARG A 345 -8.33 -8.31 10.21
N TRP A 346 -7.40 -8.46 9.29
CA TRP A 346 -7.48 -9.40 8.16
C TRP A 346 -6.54 -10.59 8.29
N THR A 347 -5.50 -10.51 9.13
CA THR A 347 -4.47 -11.55 9.28
C THR A 347 -5.04 -12.96 9.43
N ASP A 348 -6.01 -13.18 10.33
CA ASP A 348 -6.56 -14.52 10.59
C ASP A 348 -7.37 -15.08 9.40
N GLN A 349 -7.86 -14.20 8.52
CA GLN A 349 -8.57 -14.60 7.30
C GLN A 349 -7.60 -14.87 6.13
N ILE A 350 -6.42 -14.25 6.15
CA ILE A 350 -5.41 -14.37 5.10
C ILE A 350 -4.51 -15.59 5.35
N LEU A 351 -4.08 -15.84 6.60
CA LEU A 351 -3.17 -16.94 6.95
C LEU A 351 -3.60 -18.31 6.38
N PRO A 352 -4.90 -18.69 6.36
CA PRO A 352 -5.34 -19.95 5.76
C PRO A 352 -5.06 -20.08 4.24
N TYR A 353 -4.71 -19.00 3.55
CA TYR A 353 -4.35 -18.99 2.13
C TYR A 353 -2.84 -19.08 1.89
N LEU A 354 -2.01 -19.03 2.95
CA LEU A 354 -0.55 -19.08 2.86
C LEU A 354 -0.03 -20.51 3.07
N THR A 355 -0.69 -21.46 2.41
CA THR A 355 -0.38 -22.91 2.43
C THR A 355 0.58 -23.29 1.31
N ASP A 356 1.14 -24.50 1.36
CA ASP A 356 2.08 -25.00 0.36
C ASP A 356 1.50 -25.12 -1.06
N GLU A 357 0.18 -25.12 -1.20
CA GLU A 357 -0.50 -25.05 -2.50
C GLU A 357 -0.43 -23.66 -3.13
N ASP A 358 -0.09 -22.64 -2.34
CA ASP A 358 0.06 -21.24 -2.71
C ASP A 358 -1.09 -20.71 -3.61
N PRO A 359 -2.35 -20.76 -3.15
CA PRO A 359 -3.51 -20.36 -3.95
C PRO A 359 -3.45 -18.88 -4.39
N LEU A 360 -2.75 -18.03 -3.64
CA LEU A 360 -2.56 -16.61 -3.97
C LEU A 360 -1.27 -16.36 -4.78
N GLY A 361 -0.39 -17.34 -4.92
CA GLY A 361 0.87 -17.18 -5.64
C GLY A 361 1.80 -16.16 -5.01
N VAL A 362 1.96 -16.23 -3.70
CA VAL A 362 2.83 -15.31 -2.96
C VAL A 362 4.30 -15.65 -3.16
N ASP A 363 4.66 -16.92 -3.35
CA ASP A 363 6.07 -17.33 -3.45
C ASP A 363 6.77 -16.74 -4.68
N ASP A 364 6.02 -16.59 -5.78
CA ASP A 364 6.46 -15.97 -7.03
C ASP A 364 6.03 -14.49 -7.15
N PHE A 365 5.60 -13.88 -6.04
CA PHE A 365 5.04 -12.54 -6.10
C PHE A 365 6.09 -11.47 -6.38
N ALA A 366 7.22 -11.54 -5.68
CA ALA A 366 8.37 -10.68 -5.91
C ALA A 366 9.01 -10.96 -7.29
N THR A 367 9.06 -9.92 -8.11
CA THR A 367 9.77 -9.93 -9.39
C THR A 367 11.28 -9.78 -9.22
N HIS A 368 11.72 -9.10 -8.16
CA HIS A 368 13.12 -8.80 -7.91
C HIS A 368 13.45 -9.01 -6.43
N ARG A 369 14.62 -9.57 -6.18
CA ARG A 369 15.23 -9.71 -4.85
C ARG A 369 16.62 -9.10 -4.94
N VAL A 370 16.87 -8.05 -4.16
CA VAL A 370 18.11 -7.27 -4.23
C VAL A 370 18.74 -7.15 -2.84
N PRO A 371 20.07 -7.06 -2.70
CA PRO A 371 20.67 -6.73 -1.42
C PRO A 371 20.31 -5.30 -1.01
N LEU A 372 20.27 -5.01 0.30
CA LEU A 372 19.98 -3.66 0.81
C LEU A 372 20.87 -2.57 0.19
N ALA A 373 22.14 -2.90 -0.09
CA ALA A 373 23.11 -2.00 -0.73
C ALA A 373 22.66 -1.47 -2.11
N GLU A 374 21.77 -2.19 -2.81
CA GLU A 374 21.25 -1.82 -4.13
C GLU A 374 19.92 -1.04 -4.06
N ALA A 375 19.45 -0.68 -2.86
CA ALA A 375 18.20 0.06 -2.70
C ALA A 375 18.06 1.29 -3.60
N PRO A 376 19.07 2.19 -3.77
CA PRO A 376 18.94 3.34 -4.66
C PRO A 376 18.62 2.96 -6.11
N HIS A 377 19.24 1.89 -6.61
CA HIS A 377 18.97 1.38 -7.95
C HIS A 377 17.56 0.77 -8.03
N ALA A 378 17.15 0.01 -7.02
CA ALA A 378 15.80 -0.57 -6.95
C ALA A 378 14.70 0.51 -6.95
N TYR A 379 14.89 1.62 -6.23
CA TYR A 379 13.98 2.77 -6.25
C TYR A 379 13.86 3.40 -7.65
N GLU A 380 14.98 3.59 -8.35
CA GLU A 380 14.98 4.13 -9.70
C GLU A 380 14.29 3.19 -10.69
N MET A 381 14.65 1.89 -10.66
CA MET A 381 14.05 0.85 -11.49
C MET A 381 12.53 0.78 -11.28
N PHE A 382 12.09 0.78 -10.01
CA PHE A 382 10.69 0.68 -9.65
C PHE A 382 9.91 1.94 -10.05
N GLN A 383 10.46 3.13 -9.82
CA GLN A 383 9.84 4.39 -10.26
C GLN A 383 9.68 4.46 -11.78
N ARG A 384 10.70 4.03 -12.53
CA ARG A 384 10.70 4.05 -13.99
C ARG A 384 9.94 2.88 -14.62
N LYS A 385 9.48 1.92 -13.82
CA LYS A 385 8.80 0.70 -14.27
C LYS A 385 9.66 -0.08 -15.28
N GLN A 386 10.97 -0.13 -15.02
CA GLN A 386 11.95 -0.81 -15.86
C GLN A 386 12.10 -2.28 -15.46
N ASP A 387 12.68 -3.06 -16.36
CA ASP A 387 13.08 -4.46 -16.14
C ASP A 387 11.96 -5.40 -15.64
N GLY A 388 10.70 -5.02 -15.91
CA GLY A 388 9.53 -5.77 -15.47
C GLY A 388 9.30 -5.71 -13.95
N ALA A 389 9.85 -4.70 -13.25
CA ALA A 389 9.67 -4.53 -11.82
C ALA A 389 8.20 -4.29 -11.45
N VAL A 390 7.63 -5.24 -10.69
CA VAL A 390 6.28 -5.13 -10.10
C VAL A 390 6.38 -5.10 -8.59
N LYS A 391 7.09 -6.06 -7.98
CA LYS A 391 7.36 -6.10 -6.54
C LYS A 391 8.83 -6.40 -6.31
N VAL A 392 9.48 -5.58 -5.47
CA VAL A 392 10.87 -5.75 -5.09
C VAL A 392 10.92 -6.08 -3.59
N LEU A 393 11.74 -7.07 -3.24
CA LEU A 393 12.12 -7.36 -1.87
C LEU A 393 13.61 -7.07 -1.71
N MET A 394 13.95 -6.35 -0.66
CA MET A 394 15.32 -6.14 -0.21
C MET A 394 15.69 -7.25 0.79
N GLN A 395 16.93 -7.73 0.69
CA GLN A 395 17.54 -8.70 1.60
C GLN A 395 18.71 -8.00 2.31
N PRO A 396 18.52 -7.54 3.56
CA PRO A 396 19.54 -6.89 4.37
C PRO A 396 20.74 -7.76 4.73
#